data_AF-A0A0S8E8L8-F1
#
_entry.id   AF-A0A0S8E8L8-F1
#
_cell.length_a   1.000
_cell.length_b   1.000
_cell.length_c   1.000
_cell.angle_alpha   90.00
_cell.angle_beta   90.00
_cell.angle_gamma   90.00
#
_symmetry.space_group_name_H-M   'P 1'
#
loop_
_entity.id
_entity.type
_entity.pdbx_description
1 polymer ?
#
loop_
_entity_poly.entity_id
_entity_poly.type
_entity_poly.pdbx_seq_one_letter_code
_entity_poly.pdbx_strand_id
1 'polypeptide(L)' 'MDQQKYQVELIKRARCGDKASLEELATLARERLRTYVYRMTQEDSLTQDIVQETLFEMCKALGKLKSNER' A
#
# COMPACT_ATOMS: atom_id res chain seq x y z
N MET A 1 15.10 8.61 -10.41
CA MET A 1 14.10 9.23 -11.31
C MET A 1 13.06 8.22 -11.78
N ASP A 2 13.43 6.97 -12.10
CA ASP A 2 12.48 5.98 -12.64
C ASP A 2 11.54 5.35 -11.59
N GLN A 3 12.00 5.15 -10.36
CA GLN A 3 11.19 4.48 -9.33
C GLN A 3 9.98 5.30 -8.86
N GLN A 4 10.09 6.64 -8.84
CA GLN A 4 8.95 7.51 -8.55
C GLN A 4 7.93 7.49 -9.70
N LYS A 5 8.39 7.51 -10.96
CA LYS A 5 7.49 7.38 -12.12
C LYS A 5 6.77 6.04 -12.12
N TYR A 6 7.49 4.97 -11.79
CA TYR A 6 6.94 3.63 -11.66
C TYR A 6 5.84 3.56 -10.59
N GLN A 7 6.10 4.09 -9.39
CA GLN A 7 5.11 4.15 -8.32
C GLN A 7 3.88 4.97 -8.69
N VAL A 8 4.06 6.10 -9.37
CA VAL A 8 2.94 6.92 -9.86
C VAL A 8 2.08 6.14 -10.85
N GLU A 9 2.69 5.37 -11.75
CA GLU A 9 1.94 4.56 -12.72
C GLU A 9 1.16 3.42 -12.04
N LEU A 10 1.79 2.74 -11.08
CA LEU A 10 1.10 1.73 -10.25
C LEU A 10 -0.10 2.34 -9.52
N ILE A 11 0.03 3.53 -8.94
CA ILE A 11 -1.07 4.22 -8.26
C ILE A 11 -2.20 4.53 -9.23
N LYS A 12 -1.89 5.03 -10.43
CA LYS A 12 -2.92 5.31 -11.45
C LYS A 12 -3.68 4.05 -11.83
N ARG A 13 -2.98 2.96 -12.14
CA ARG A 13 -3.59 1.68 -12.51
C ARG A 13 -4.41 1.08 -11.37
N ALA A 14 -3.87 1.09 -10.15
CA ALA A 14 -4.57 0.60 -8.96
C ALA A 14 -5.88 1.36 -8.68
N ARG A 15 -5.88 2.70 -8.87
CA ARG A 15 -7.11 3.52 -8.78
C ARG A 15 -8.15 3.14 -9.83
N CYS A 16 -7.73 2.69 -11.01
CA CYS A 16 -8.64 2.16 -12.04
C CYS A 16 -9.17 0.74 -11.73
N GLY A 17 -8.78 0.14 -10.60
CA GLY A 17 -9.19 -1.20 -10.21
C GLY A 17 -8.28 -2.33 -10.69
N ASP A 18 -7.08 -2.00 -11.19
CA ASP A 18 -6.06 -3.00 -11.51
C ASP A 18 -5.53 -3.67 -10.24
N LYS A 19 -5.94 -4.93 -10.03
CA LYS A 19 -5.58 -5.72 -8.86
C LYS A 19 -4.08 -6.02 -8.79
N ALA A 20 -3.42 -6.23 -9.94
CA ALA A 20 -1.98 -6.53 -9.95
C ALA A 20 -1.17 -5.32 -9.47
N SER A 21 -1.54 -4.13 -9.94
CA SER A 21 -0.93 -2.88 -9.47
C SER A 21 -1.20 -2.62 -7.98
N LEU A 22 -2.40 -2.99 -7.48
CA LEU A 22 -2.74 -2.88 -6.06
C LEU A 22 -1.91 -3.82 -5.19
N GLU A 23 -1.75 -5.08 -5.62
CA GLU A 23 -0.95 -6.10 -4.92
C GLU A 23 0.53 -5.71 -4.87
N GLU A 24 1.05 -5.14 -5.96
CA GLU A 24 2.41 -4.65 -6.01
C GLU A 24 2.63 -3.45 -5.07
N LEU A 25 1.69 -2.49 -5.05
CA LEU A 25 1.73 -1.38 -4.08
C LEU A 25 1.68 -1.89 -2.64
N ALA A 26 0.85 -2.90 -2.36
CA ALA A 26 0.76 -3.51 -1.03
C ALA A 26 2.10 -4.16 -0.62
N THR A 27 2.76 -4.84 -1.55
CA THR A 27 4.07 -5.47 -1.31
C THR A 27 5.15 -4.43 -1.00
N LEU A 28 5.25 -3.39 -1.83
CA LEU A 28 6.21 -2.29 -1.62
C LEU A 28 5.97 -1.54 -0.29
N ALA A 29 4.70 -1.33 0.07
CA ALA A 29 4.34 -0.69 1.33
C ALA A 29 4.63 -1.62 2.53
N ARG A 30 4.39 -2.93 2.41
CA ARG A 30 4.58 -3.92 3.48
C ARG A 30 6.00 -3.90 4.04
N GLU A 31 7.01 -3.93 3.17
CA GLU A 31 8.42 -3.97 3.59
C GLU A 31 8.81 -2.72 4.39
N ARG A 32 8.39 -1.55 3.89
CA ARG A 32 8.66 -0.26 4.54
C ARG A 32 7.91 -0.13 5.86
N LEU A 33 6.63 -0.49 5.89
CA LEU A 33 5.79 -0.42 7.09
C LEU A 33 6.27 -1.39 8.16
N ARG A 34 6.57 -2.65 7.82
CA ARG A 34 7.04 -3.64 8.80
C ARG A 34 8.30 -3.17 9.50
N THR A 35 9.27 -2.64 8.75
CA THR A 35 10.52 -2.14 9.34
C THR A 35 10.28 -1.01 10.34
N TYR A 36 9.40 -0.07 10.00
CA TYR A 36 9.10 1.07 10.85
C TYR A 36 8.27 0.68 12.08
N VAL A 37 7.20 -0.08 11.88
CA VAL A 37 6.30 -0.53 12.94
C VAL A 37 7.04 -1.43 13.92
N TYR A 38 7.85 -2.38 13.43
CA TYR A 38 8.64 -3.26 14.30
C TYR A 38 9.58 -2.47 15.23
N ARG A 39 10.20 -1.40 14.72
CA ARG A 39 11.07 -0.55 15.53
C ARG A 39 10.32 0.10 16.69
N MET A 40 9.02 0.40 16.51
CA MET A 40 8.19 1.03 17.52
C MET A 40 7.59 0.02 18.51
N THR A 41 7.17 -1.14 18.03
CA THR A 41 6.45 -2.15 18.84
C THR A 41 7.40 -3.12 19.54
N GLN A 42 8.54 -3.44 18.91
CA GLN A 42 9.48 -4.49 19.33
C GLN A 42 8.81 -5.87 19.53
N GLU A 43 7.64 -6.08 18.92
CA GLU A 43 6.82 -7.28 19.06
C GLU A 43 6.29 -7.66 17.68
N ASP A 44 6.57 -8.88 17.23
CA ASP A 44 6.34 -9.28 15.84
C ASP A 44 4.84 -9.48 15.55
N SER A 45 4.07 -10.03 16.49
CA SER A 45 2.62 -10.24 16.29
C SER A 45 1.88 -8.90 16.12
N LEU A 46 2.12 -7.95 17.03
CA LEU A 46 1.57 -6.60 16.99
C LEU A 46 2.03 -5.84 15.74
N THR A 47 3.28 -6.08 15.31
CA THR A 47 3.77 -5.52 14.05
C THR A 47 2.98 -6.03 12.86
N GLN A 48 2.75 -7.34 12.79
CA GLN A 48 2.00 -7.96 11.70
C GLN A 48 0.57 -7.43 11.64
N ASP A 49 -0.11 -7.33 12.79
CA ASP A 49 -1.48 -6.83 12.88
C ASP A 49 -1.59 -5.37 12.39
N ILE A 50 -0.71 -4.49 12.87
CA ILE A 50 -0.69 -3.08 12.46
C ILE A 50 -0.39 -2.94 10.97
N VAL A 51 0.59 -3.70 10.45
CA VAL A 51 0.96 -3.65 9.03
C VAL A 51 -0.21 -4.13 8.16
N GLN A 52 -0.86 -5.22 8.54
CA GLN A 52 -2.00 -5.76 7.81
C GLN A 52 -3.16 -4.77 7.76
N GLU A 53 -3.54 -4.18 8.90
CA GLU A 53 -4.62 -3.20 8.96
C GLU A 53 -4.29 -1.93 8.15
N THR A 54 -3.04 -1.46 8.24
CA THR A 54 -2.58 -0.30 7.47
C THR A 54 -2.67 -0.55 5.97
N LEU A 55 -2.24 -1.73 5.50
CA LEU A 55 -2.34 -2.12 4.10
C LEU A 55 -3.80 -2.27 3.66
N PHE A 56 -4.66 -2.82 4.51
CA PHE A 56 -6.09 -2.96 4.24
C PHE A 56 -6.76 -1.60 4.03
N GLU A 57 -6.53 -0.65 4.93
CA GLU A 57 -7.07 0.71 4.79
C GLU A 57 -6.48 1.46 3.58
N MET A 58 -5.20 1.25 3.26
CA MET A 58 -4.60 1.77 2.02
C MET A 58 -5.33 1.26 0.77
N CYS A 59 -5.56 -0.06 0.69
CA CYS A 59 -6.26 -0.67 -0.43
C CYS A 59 -7.70 -0.18 -0.56
N LYS A 60 -8.40 -0.03 0.56
CA LYS A 60 -9.76 0.52 0.63
C LYS A 60 -9.80 1.99 0.19
N ALA A 61 -8.82 2.80 0.60
CA ALA A 61 -8.70 4.19 0.17
C ALA A 61 -8.47 4.28 -1.36
N LEU A 62 -7.55 3.48 -1.90
CA LEU A 62 -7.29 3.42 -3.35
C LEU A 62 -8.52 2.94 -4.14
N GLY A 63 -9.26 1.96 -3.61
CA GLY A 63 -10.50 1.49 -4.21
C GLY A 63 -11.64 2.52 -4.17
N LYS A 64 -11.69 3.38 -3.15
CA LYS A 64 -12.63 4.52 -3.06
C LYS A 64 -12.23 5.68 -3.96
N LEU A 65 -10.93 5.82 -4.27
CA LEU A 65 -10.40 6.79 -5.22
C LEU A 65 -10.60 6.37 -6.69
N LYS A 66 -11.35 5.29 -6.94
CA LYS A 66 -11.89 4.92 -8.24
C LYS A 66 -12.51 6.15 -8.88
N SER A 67 -12.04 6.47 -10.07
CA SER A 67 -12.26 7.69 -10.83
C SER A 67 -13.64 8.30 -10.59
N ASN A 68 -13.68 9.28 -9.69
CA ASN A 68 -14.67 10.35 -9.68
C ASN A 68 -14.21 11.50 -10.61
N GLU A 69 -13.31 11.19 -11.56
CA GLU A 69 -12.97 12.07 -12.68
C GLU A 69 -14.14 12.01 -13.67
N ARG A 70 -15.12 12.88 -13.43
CA ARG A 70 -15.97 13.47 -14.47
C ARG A 70 -15.27 14.69 -15.04
#